data_AF-A0A9D2N5F3-F1
#
_entry.id   AF-A0A9D2N5F3-F1
#
_cell.length_a   1.000
_cell.length_b   1.000
_cell.length_c   1.000
_cell.angle_alpha   90.00
_cell.angle_beta   90.00
_cell.angle_gamma   90.00
#
_symmetry.space_group_name_H-M   'P 1'
#
loop_
_entity.id
_entity.type
_entity.pdbx_description
1 polymer ?
#
loop_
_entity_poly.entity_id
_entity_poly.type
_entity_poly.pdbx_seq_one_letter_code
_entity_poly.pdbx_strand_id
1 'polypeptide(L)'
;MKMKCEVIRDLFPSYIDGLTSEESNELIEEHLEECRECREYLDDMKEDIVQEDQPVKNKEAVKPFRKLRQKTRRKIFLTAGGAVLACGLIFGGSLLYYGRSWTANSEDVKMTIEAQGGIATLRFAPEKKNCKLNAEAGEDNTITIVESKQVPFAKTYNPNAYWSCTFIDEDTVMGIDGQNMDFSEDQVLTIKYKDRTETISIGELASQALENPVAHSEDVEMTLEKDDKGTVTLGFFPELMGVSLKVEDTGENQILIRQYYDGEGEPVENGAFYTVDFIDENTIRLSDGTERELSQDDVLTIEYEDKTEEISFSDLWEGSLPGDVQEG
;
A
#
# COMPACT_ATOMS: atom_id res chain seq x y z
N MET A 1 -38.97 -94.96 -28.62
CA MET A 1 -37.69 -95.47 -29.20
C MET A 1 -36.64 -95.11 -28.18
N LYS A 2 -36.06 -96.07 -27.43
CA LYS A 2 -35.19 -95.71 -26.30
C LYS A 2 -33.88 -95.11 -26.85
N MET A 3 -33.65 -93.83 -26.56
CA MET A 3 -32.38 -93.17 -26.86
C MET A 3 -31.24 -93.89 -26.15
N LYS A 4 -30.11 -94.05 -26.84
CA LYS A 4 -28.94 -94.73 -26.28
C LYS A 4 -28.31 -93.84 -25.21
N CYS A 5 -27.87 -94.43 -24.11
CA CYS A 5 -27.24 -93.71 -22.99
C CYS A 5 -26.05 -92.83 -23.43
N GLU A 6 -25.27 -93.27 -24.42
CA GLU A 6 -24.15 -92.50 -24.98
C GLU A 6 -24.59 -91.14 -25.55
N VAL A 7 -25.70 -91.14 -26.30
CA VAL A 7 -26.26 -89.91 -26.90
C VAL A 7 -26.79 -88.97 -25.82
N ILE A 8 -27.39 -89.52 -24.77
CA ILE A 8 -27.90 -88.72 -23.64
C ILE A 8 -26.74 -88.09 -22.85
N ARG A 9 -25.65 -88.83 -22.61
CA ARG A 9 -24.47 -88.33 -21.90
C ARG A 9 -23.74 -87.22 -22.66
N ASP A 10 -23.67 -87.30 -24.00
CA ASP A 10 -23.08 -86.25 -24.84
C ASP A 10 -23.86 -84.92 -24.73
N LEU A 11 -25.15 -84.97 -24.40
CA LEU A 11 -25.98 -83.78 -24.23
C LEU A 11 -25.94 -83.18 -22.82
N PHE A 12 -25.38 -83.89 -21.83
CA PHE A 12 -25.36 -83.43 -20.44
C PHE A 12 -24.63 -82.10 -20.20
N PRO A 13 -23.46 -81.81 -20.80
CA PRO A 13 -22.82 -80.50 -20.64
C PRO A 13 -23.77 -79.36 -21.03
N SER A 14 -24.36 -79.46 -22.23
CA SER A 14 -25.30 -78.46 -22.76
C SER A 14 -26.60 -78.38 -21.95
N TYR A 15 -27.07 -79.51 -21.41
CA TYR A 15 -28.26 -79.58 -20.54
C TYR A 15 -28.01 -78.90 -19.19
N ILE A 16 -26.84 -79.12 -18.58
CA ILE A 16 -26.43 -78.47 -17.33
C ILE A 16 -26.28 -76.95 -17.54
N ASP A 17 -25.74 -76.53 -18.68
CA ASP A 17 -25.61 -75.11 -19.06
C ASP A 17 -26.94 -74.46 -19.50
N GLY A 18 -28.02 -75.24 -19.59
CA GLY A 18 -29.36 -74.75 -19.99
C GLY A 18 -29.49 -74.33 -21.45
N LEU A 19 -28.62 -74.85 -22.32
CA LEU A 19 -28.53 -74.50 -23.75
C LEU A 19 -29.26 -75.50 -24.68
N THR A 20 -29.91 -76.52 -24.12
CA THR A 20 -30.71 -77.51 -24.85
C THR A 20 -32.14 -77.02 -25.11
N SER A 21 -32.74 -77.48 -26.20
CA SER A 21 -34.15 -77.17 -26.52
C SER A 21 -35.11 -77.91 -25.59
N GLU A 22 -36.34 -77.39 -25.45
CA GLU A 22 -37.40 -77.99 -24.61
C GLU A 22 -37.69 -79.45 -25.02
N GLU A 23 -37.78 -79.74 -26.32
CA GLU A 23 -37.94 -81.11 -26.84
C GLU A 23 -36.77 -82.03 -26.44
N SER A 24 -35.54 -81.51 -26.38
CA SER A 24 -34.37 -82.28 -25.93
C SER A 24 -34.41 -82.52 -24.42
N ASN A 25 -34.92 -81.57 -23.64
CA ASN A 25 -35.04 -81.68 -22.19
C ASN A 25 -36.05 -82.75 -21.80
N GLU A 26 -37.24 -82.78 -22.45
CA GLU A 26 -38.25 -83.80 -22.20
C GLU A 26 -37.70 -85.22 -22.45
N LEU A 27 -36.94 -85.40 -23.54
CA LEU A 27 -36.32 -86.68 -23.87
C LEU A 27 -35.22 -87.10 -22.88
N ILE A 28 -34.46 -86.14 -22.37
CA ILE A 28 -33.44 -86.40 -21.34
C ILE A 28 -34.11 -86.78 -20.02
N GLU A 29 -35.16 -86.07 -19.61
CA GLU A 29 -35.90 -86.32 -18.36
C GLU A 29 -36.60 -87.69 -18.39
N GLU A 30 -37.29 -88.04 -19.48
CA GLU A 30 -37.90 -89.37 -19.66
C GLU A 30 -36.84 -90.48 -19.55
N HIS A 31 -35.64 -90.27 -20.13
CA HIS A 31 -34.55 -91.25 -20.03
C HIS A 31 -33.99 -91.35 -18.60
N LEU A 32 -33.89 -90.25 -17.86
CA LEU A 32 -33.41 -90.22 -16.49
C LEU A 32 -34.38 -90.88 -15.50
N GLU A 33 -35.68 -90.91 -15.80
CA GLU A 33 -36.67 -91.67 -15.02
C GLU A 33 -36.44 -93.18 -15.11
N GLU A 34 -36.09 -93.68 -16.29
CA GLU A 34 -35.90 -95.11 -16.54
C GLU A 34 -34.46 -95.61 -16.32
N CYS A 35 -33.44 -94.75 -16.42
CA CYS A 35 -32.03 -95.13 -16.42
C CYS A 35 -31.27 -94.58 -15.21
N ARG A 36 -31.01 -95.46 -14.23
CA ARG A 36 -30.26 -95.11 -13.01
C ARG A 36 -28.81 -94.72 -13.28
N GLU A 37 -28.14 -95.37 -14.22
CA GLU A 37 -26.72 -95.09 -14.53
C GLU A 37 -26.52 -93.68 -15.12
N CYS A 38 -27.46 -93.21 -15.93
CA CYS A 38 -27.40 -91.85 -16.48
C CYS A 38 -27.70 -90.79 -15.41
N ARG A 39 -28.51 -91.13 -14.40
CA ARG A 39 -28.79 -90.24 -13.26
C ARG A 39 -27.56 -90.06 -12.37
N GLU A 40 -26.91 -91.16 -11.99
CA GLU A 40 -25.68 -91.11 -11.20
C GLU A 40 -24.58 -90.34 -11.94
N TYR A 41 -24.43 -90.54 -13.25
CA TYR A 41 -23.46 -89.81 -14.07
C TYR A 41 -23.74 -88.30 -14.18
N LEU A 42 -25.02 -87.90 -14.27
CA LEU A 42 -25.41 -86.49 -14.28
C LEU A 42 -25.15 -85.83 -12.91
N ASP A 43 -25.41 -86.55 -11.82
CA ASP A 43 -25.18 -86.06 -10.46
C ASP A 43 -23.67 -85.90 -10.18
N ASP A 44 -22.84 -86.87 -10.60
CA ASP A 44 -21.37 -86.77 -10.51
C ASP A 44 -20.84 -85.53 -11.28
N MET A 45 -21.32 -85.29 -12.50
CA MET A 45 -20.94 -84.11 -13.27
C MET A 45 -21.36 -82.80 -12.60
N LYS A 46 -22.53 -82.77 -11.94
CA LYS A 46 -22.98 -81.60 -11.18
C LYS A 46 -22.15 -81.39 -9.91
N GLU A 47 -21.72 -82.46 -9.24
CA GLU A 47 -20.83 -82.35 -8.07
C GLU A 47 -19.44 -81.82 -8.44
N ASP A 48 -18.88 -82.22 -9.58
CA ASP A 48 -17.59 -81.71 -10.07
C ASP A 48 -17.65 -80.20 -10.37
N ILE A 49 -18.74 -79.70 -10.96
CA ILE A 49 -18.95 -78.26 -11.22
C ILE A 49 -19.09 -77.48 -9.89
N VAL A 50 -19.78 -78.05 -8.90
CA VAL A 50 -19.91 -77.44 -7.56
C VAL A 50 -18.56 -77.39 -6.82
N GLN A 51 -17.61 -78.26 -7.14
CA GLN A 51 -16.25 -78.20 -6.59
C GLN A 51 -15.38 -77.12 -7.24
N GLU A 52 -15.52 -76.84 -8.53
CA GLU A 52 -14.81 -75.74 -9.21
C GLU A 52 -15.36 -74.35 -8.85
N ASP A 53 -16.67 -74.22 -8.61
CA ASP A 53 -17.32 -72.97 -8.21
C ASP A 53 -17.20 -72.63 -6.70
N GLN A 54 -16.47 -73.45 -5.93
CA GLN A 54 -16.02 -72.99 -4.63
C GLN A 54 -14.96 -71.91 -4.84
N PRO A 55 -15.18 -70.65 -4.41
CA PRO A 55 -14.12 -69.66 -4.43
C PRO A 55 -12.99 -70.26 -3.61
N VAL A 56 -11.85 -70.56 -4.25
CA VAL A 56 -10.64 -71.06 -3.60
C VAL A 56 -10.49 -70.23 -2.34
N LYS A 57 -10.78 -70.82 -1.17
CA LYS A 57 -10.74 -70.15 0.13
C LYS A 57 -9.28 -69.96 0.52
N ASN A 58 -8.50 -69.31 -0.33
CA ASN A 58 -7.20 -68.76 -0.03
C ASN A 58 -7.31 -67.51 0.85
N LYS A 59 -8.25 -67.51 1.81
CA LYS A 59 -8.25 -66.54 2.92
C LYS A 59 -6.94 -66.63 3.69
N GLU A 60 -6.19 -67.73 3.61
CA GLU A 60 -4.92 -67.92 4.29
C GLU A 60 -3.71 -67.39 3.50
N ALA A 61 -3.67 -67.52 2.16
CA ALA A 61 -2.60 -66.94 1.34
C ALA A 61 -2.67 -65.40 1.21
N VAL A 62 -3.87 -64.80 1.38
CA VAL A 62 -4.05 -63.33 1.31
C VAL A 62 -3.99 -62.66 2.69
N LYS A 63 -4.09 -63.41 3.79
CA LYS A 63 -3.93 -62.93 5.18
C LYS A 63 -2.59 -62.19 5.42
N PRO A 64 -1.42 -62.70 4.96
CA PRO A 64 -0.13 -62.01 5.10
C PRO A 64 -0.15 -60.65 4.41
N PHE A 65 -0.64 -60.58 3.18
CA PHE A 65 -0.73 -59.34 2.39
C PHE A 65 -1.73 -58.34 2.96
N ARG A 66 -2.85 -58.81 3.54
CA ARG A 66 -3.84 -57.93 4.20
C ARG A 66 -3.29 -57.30 5.47
N LYS A 67 -2.56 -58.07 6.30
CA LYS A 67 -1.90 -57.56 7.51
C LYS A 67 -0.76 -56.59 7.17
N LEU A 68 0.02 -56.87 6.12
CA LEU A 68 1.05 -55.96 5.61
C LEU A 68 0.43 -54.67 5.06
N ARG A 69 -0.60 -54.75 4.21
CA ARG A 69 -1.31 -53.57 3.65
C ARG A 69 -1.94 -52.71 4.75
N GLN A 70 -2.47 -53.30 5.82
CA GLN A 70 -3.05 -52.58 6.94
C GLN A 70 -1.99 -51.89 7.81
N LYS A 71 -0.84 -52.55 8.05
CA LYS A 71 0.32 -51.92 8.72
C LYS A 71 0.92 -50.79 7.89
N THR A 72 1.09 -51.00 6.58
CA THR A 72 1.60 -49.98 5.65
C THR A 72 0.62 -48.81 5.51
N ARG A 73 -0.70 -49.05 5.39
CA ARG A 73 -1.71 -47.98 5.41
C ARG A 73 -1.70 -47.20 6.71
N ARG A 74 -1.61 -47.87 7.87
CA ARG A 74 -1.51 -47.17 9.17
C ARG A 74 -0.25 -46.30 9.25
N LYS A 75 0.89 -46.78 8.75
CA LYS A 75 2.11 -45.97 8.64
C LYS A 75 1.91 -44.78 7.69
N ILE A 76 1.29 -44.97 6.52
CA ILE A 76 1.00 -43.89 5.57
C ILE A 76 0.04 -42.85 6.17
N PHE A 77 -1.02 -43.27 6.86
CA PHE A 77 -1.94 -42.34 7.54
C PHE A 77 -1.27 -41.59 8.69
N LEU A 78 -0.37 -42.25 9.44
CA LEU A 78 0.42 -41.58 10.48
C LEU A 78 1.41 -40.58 9.89
N THR A 79 2.12 -40.93 8.80
CA THR A 79 3.06 -40.02 8.13
C THR A 79 2.35 -38.87 7.42
N ALA A 80 1.23 -39.15 6.74
CA ALA A 80 0.41 -38.14 6.08
C ALA A 80 -0.25 -37.21 7.10
N GLY A 81 -0.80 -37.77 8.19
CA GLY A 81 -1.35 -36.98 9.30
C GLY A 81 -0.27 -36.12 9.97
N GLY A 82 0.92 -36.66 10.19
CA GLY A 82 2.07 -35.92 10.71
C GLY A 82 2.51 -34.79 9.77
N ALA A 83 2.54 -35.04 8.46
CA ALA A 83 2.87 -34.02 7.46
C ALA A 83 1.81 -32.91 7.40
N VAL A 84 0.52 -33.25 7.42
CA VAL A 84 -0.57 -32.27 7.44
C VAL A 84 -0.54 -31.43 8.72
N LEU A 85 -0.29 -32.05 9.87
CA LEU A 85 -0.11 -31.32 11.13
C LEU A 85 1.10 -30.39 11.08
N ALA A 86 2.24 -30.85 10.56
CA ALA A 86 3.42 -30.01 10.40
C ALA A 86 3.16 -28.82 9.47
N CYS A 87 2.51 -29.05 8.32
CA CYS A 87 2.11 -27.98 7.42
C CYS A 87 1.13 -27.00 8.08
N GLY A 88 0.15 -27.52 8.84
CA GLY A 88 -0.80 -26.69 9.59
C GLY A 88 -0.13 -25.83 10.65
N LEU A 89 0.86 -26.37 11.37
CA LEU A 89 1.65 -25.62 12.35
C LEU A 89 2.54 -24.56 11.70
N ILE A 90 3.19 -24.89 10.58
CA ILE A 90 4.03 -23.93 9.84
C ILE A 90 3.16 -22.81 9.27
N PHE A 91 2.03 -23.15 8.64
CA PHE A 91 1.14 -22.17 8.03
C PHE A 91 0.39 -21.33 9.07
N GLY A 92 -0.11 -21.95 10.14
CA GLY A 92 -0.74 -21.24 11.25
C GLY A 92 0.26 -20.35 11.98
N GLY A 93 1.47 -20.86 12.24
CA GLY A 93 2.55 -20.10 12.85
C GLY A 93 3.00 -18.92 12.00
N SER A 94 3.12 -19.10 10.67
CA SER A 94 3.48 -18.01 9.77
C SER A 94 2.38 -16.96 9.66
N LEU A 95 1.11 -17.36 9.57
CA LEU A 95 -0.03 -16.43 9.59
C LEU A 95 -0.04 -15.59 10.87
N LEU A 96 0.18 -16.21 12.03
CA LEU A 96 0.24 -15.48 13.31
C LEU A 96 1.47 -14.57 13.39
N TYR A 97 2.62 -15.01 12.88
CA TYR A 97 3.86 -14.25 12.94
C TYR A 97 3.85 -13.02 12.02
N TYR A 98 3.30 -13.15 10.81
CA TYR A 98 3.24 -12.06 9.82
C TYR A 98 1.96 -11.21 9.92
N GLY A 99 0.86 -11.77 10.44
CA GLY A 99 -0.41 -11.05 10.61
C GLY A 99 -0.51 -10.25 11.90
N ARG A 100 0.44 -10.41 12.83
CA ARG A 100 0.44 -9.69 14.10
C ARG A 100 1.17 -8.36 13.96
N SER A 101 0.49 -7.30 14.37
CA SER A 101 1.04 -5.97 14.53
C SER A 101 1.26 -5.64 16.02
N TRP A 102 2.09 -4.64 16.29
CA TRP A 102 2.32 -4.10 17.62
C TRP A 102 2.65 -2.61 17.55
N THR A 103 2.43 -1.88 18.63
CA THR A 103 2.83 -0.47 18.71
C THR A 103 4.34 -0.33 18.56
N ALA A 104 4.78 0.53 17.65
CA ALA A 104 6.19 0.76 17.34
C ALA A 104 6.91 1.43 18.52
N ASN A 105 8.22 1.16 18.67
CA ASN A 105 9.09 1.91 19.58
C ASN A 105 9.54 3.19 18.88
N SER A 106 9.58 4.32 19.59
CA SER A 106 9.99 5.61 19.03
C SER A 106 11.40 5.59 18.45
N GLU A 107 12.31 4.82 19.04
CA GLU A 107 13.70 4.68 18.55
C GLU A 107 13.82 4.02 17.18
N ASP A 108 12.79 3.29 16.73
CA ASP A 108 12.79 2.56 15.46
C ASP A 108 12.07 3.31 14.34
N VAL A 109 11.60 4.52 14.63
CA VAL A 109 10.77 5.33 13.73
C VAL A 109 11.41 6.68 13.53
N LYS A 110 11.81 6.96 12.28
CA LYS A 110 12.19 8.31 11.87
C LYS A 110 10.94 9.08 11.44
N MET A 111 10.58 10.09 12.21
CA MET A 111 9.52 11.03 11.85
C MET A 111 10.10 12.22 11.08
N THR A 112 9.46 12.61 9.98
CA THR A 112 9.73 13.86 9.26
C THR A 112 8.41 14.58 8.99
N ILE A 113 8.45 15.91 9.05
CA ILE A 113 7.30 16.77 8.78
C ILE A 113 7.60 17.52 7.49
N GLU A 114 6.67 17.49 6.55
CA GLU A 114 6.69 18.23 5.30
C GLU A 114 5.40 19.06 5.27
N ALA A 115 5.51 20.38 5.35
CA ALA A 115 4.36 21.29 5.38
C ALA A 115 4.52 22.33 4.26
N GLN A 116 3.60 22.30 3.28
CA GLN A 116 3.62 23.20 2.13
C GLN A 116 2.27 23.22 1.42
N GLY A 117 1.88 24.37 0.86
CA GLY A 117 0.71 24.47 -0.03
C GLY A 117 -0.60 24.10 0.66
N GLY A 118 -0.74 24.47 1.93
CA GLY A 118 -1.89 24.14 2.77
C GLY A 118 -1.92 22.69 3.27
N ILE A 119 -0.90 21.87 3.03
CA ILE A 119 -0.88 20.47 3.48
C ILE A 119 0.30 20.25 4.42
N ALA A 120 0.03 19.78 5.65
CA ALA A 120 1.05 19.23 6.52
C ALA A 120 1.03 17.70 6.48
N THR A 121 2.15 17.08 6.12
CA THR A 121 2.35 15.63 6.05
C THR A 121 3.40 15.17 7.04
N LEU A 122 2.99 14.31 7.96
CA LEU A 122 3.88 13.58 8.85
C LEU A 122 4.19 12.23 8.22
N ARG A 123 5.47 12.01 7.95
CA ARG A 123 6.00 10.75 7.43
C ARG A 123 6.73 10.01 8.53
N PHE A 124 6.38 8.74 8.71
CA PHE A 124 7.01 7.82 9.65
C PHE A 124 7.72 6.71 8.86
N ALA A 125 9.05 6.73 8.87
CA ALA A 125 9.88 5.74 8.18
C ALA A 125 10.47 4.74 9.18
N PRO A 126 10.36 3.42 8.93
CA PRO A 126 10.99 2.43 9.80
C PRO A 126 12.51 2.44 9.61
N GLU A 127 13.26 2.46 10.71
CA GLU A 127 14.72 2.28 10.68
C GLU A 127 15.10 0.79 10.57
N LYS A 128 14.20 -0.10 10.99
CA LYS A 128 14.36 -1.54 10.89
C LYS A 128 14.04 -2.07 9.50
N LYS A 129 14.88 -2.99 9.02
CA LYS A 129 14.61 -3.76 7.79
C LYS A 129 13.46 -4.75 8.01
N ASN A 130 12.78 -5.12 6.92
CA ASN A 130 11.68 -6.10 6.89
C ASN A 130 10.46 -5.74 7.77
N CYS A 131 10.27 -4.45 8.04
CA CYS A 131 9.17 -3.93 8.84
C CYS A 131 8.37 -2.92 8.01
N LYS A 132 7.09 -2.79 8.33
CA LYS A 132 6.18 -1.81 7.77
C LYS A 132 5.48 -1.10 8.91
N LEU A 133 5.38 0.22 8.81
CA LEU A 133 4.61 1.06 9.71
C LEU A 133 3.23 1.35 9.13
N ASN A 134 2.25 1.52 10.01
CA ASN A 134 0.96 2.13 9.72
C ASN A 134 0.66 3.15 10.84
N ALA A 135 -0.03 4.23 10.50
CA ALA A 135 -0.55 5.18 11.46
C ALA A 135 -2.05 4.89 11.63
N GLU A 136 -2.44 4.45 12.83
CA GLU A 136 -3.84 4.17 13.15
C GLU A 136 -4.43 5.41 13.83
N ALA A 137 -5.39 6.06 13.17
CA ALA A 137 -6.12 7.17 13.74
C ALA A 137 -7.07 6.66 14.84
N GLY A 138 -6.97 7.27 16.02
CA GLY A 138 -7.86 7.07 17.15
C GLY A 138 -8.78 8.28 17.36
N GLU A 139 -9.42 8.31 18.52
CA GLU A 139 -10.23 9.45 18.96
C GLU A 139 -9.34 10.64 19.35
N ASP A 140 -9.92 11.84 19.41
CA ASP A 140 -9.30 13.07 19.94
C ASP A 140 -7.91 13.39 19.34
N ASN A 141 -7.81 13.40 18.00
CA ASN A 141 -6.55 13.68 17.27
C ASN A 141 -5.36 12.84 17.77
N THR A 142 -5.61 11.59 18.16
CA THR A 142 -4.55 10.67 18.52
C THR A 142 -4.22 9.78 17.33
N ILE A 143 -2.94 9.65 17.00
CA ILE A 143 -2.44 8.63 16.07
C ILE A 143 -1.54 7.65 16.81
N THR A 144 -1.73 6.36 16.57
CA THR A 144 -0.86 5.32 17.12
C THR A 144 0.00 4.74 16.01
N ILE A 145 1.32 4.75 16.21
CA ILE A 145 2.24 4.19 15.22
C ILE A 145 2.38 2.69 15.47
N VAL A 146 2.00 1.90 14.47
CA VAL A 146 1.93 0.44 14.56
C VAL A 146 2.88 -0.19 13.55
N GLU A 147 3.72 -1.10 14.02
CA GLU A 147 4.68 -1.86 13.24
C GLU A 147 4.16 -3.28 12.95
N SER A 148 4.44 -3.77 11.75
CA SER A 148 4.14 -5.13 11.30
C SER A 148 5.29 -5.70 10.46
N LYS A 149 5.44 -7.02 10.42
CA LYS A 149 6.49 -7.66 9.60
C LYS A 149 6.09 -7.70 8.14
N GLN A 150 7.06 -7.46 7.27
CA GLN A 150 6.89 -7.66 5.83
C GLN A 150 6.79 -9.15 5.51
N VAL A 151 5.81 -9.51 4.69
CA VAL A 151 5.58 -10.89 4.26
C VAL A 151 6.61 -11.26 3.18
N PRO A 152 7.34 -12.39 3.30
CA PRO A 152 8.47 -12.74 2.43
C PRO A 152 8.11 -12.98 0.95
N PHE A 153 6.82 -13.00 0.60
CA PHE A 153 6.33 -13.22 -0.76
C PHE A 153 5.39 -12.11 -1.26
N ALA A 154 5.17 -11.06 -0.46
CA ALA A 154 4.38 -9.90 -0.87
C ALA A 154 5.33 -8.73 -1.18
N LYS A 155 5.11 -8.06 -2.31
CA LYS A 155 5.81 -6.80 -2.58
C LYS A 155 5.29 -5.74 -1.61
N THR A 156 6.18 -5.23 -0.76
CA THR A 156 5.91 -4.03 0.04
C THR A 156 6.41 -2.84 -0.75
N TYR A 157 5.50 -2.08 -1.35
CA TYR A 157 5.85 -0.92 -2.16
C TYR A 157 6.22 0.30 -1.31
N ASN A 158 5.55 0.47 -0.17
CA ASN A 158 5.86 1.53 0.78
C ASN A 158 5.80 0.99 2.22
N PRO A 159 6.94 0.98 2.94
CA PRO A 159 6.99 0.55 4.33
C PRO A 159 6.68 1.68 5.31
N ASN A 160 6.55 2.92 4.84
CA ASN A 160 6.32 4.10 5.69
C ASN A 160 4.84 4.25 6.02
N ALA A 161 4.56 4.89 7.15
CA ALA A 161 3.23 5.41 7.46
C ALA A 161 3.18 6.91 7.18
N TYR A 162 2.00 7.41 6.87
CA TYR A 162 1.74 8.81 6.62
C TYR A 162 0.49 9.23 7.38
N TRP A 163 0.53 10.44 7.90
CA TRP A 163 -0.64 11.17 8.35
C TRP A 163 -0.55 12.56 7.72
N SER A 164 -1.62 13.03 7.10
CA SER A 164 -1.65 14.34 6.46
C SER A 164 -2.90 15.08 6.84
N CYS A 165 -2.76 16.39 6.99
CA CYS A 165 -3.86 17.31 7.25
C CYS A 165 -3.81 18.44 6.21
N THR A 166 -4.98 18.79 5.68
CA THR A 166 -5.14 19.88 4.72
C THR A 166 -5.80 21.04 5.43
N PHE A 167 -5.10 22.17 5.50
CA PHE A 167 -5.55 23.44 6.04
C PHE A 167 -6.14 24.29 4.92
N ILE A 168 -7.31 24.87 5.17
CA ILE A 168 -7.96 25.83 4.29
C ILE A 168 -7.49 27.25 4.64
N ASP A 169 -7.38 27.52 5.93
CA ASP A 169 -6.92 28.76 6.55
C ASP A 169 -6.37 28.43 7.96
N GLU A 170 -6.06 29.46 8.74
CA GLU A 170 -5.34 29.34 10.02
C GLU A 170 -6.08 28.55 11.10
N ASP A 171 -7.40 28.41 10.99
CA ASP A 171 -8.26 27.74 11.97
C ASP A 171 -9.21 26.70 11.35
N THR A 172 -9.12 26.44 10.05
CA THR A 172 -9.98 25.47 9.34
C THR A 172 -9.18 24.35 8.67
N VAL A 173 -9.57 23.10 8.92
CA VAL A 173 -9.07 21.92 8.22
C VAL A 173 -10.13 21.27 7.35
N MET A 174 -9.71 20.70 6.22
CA MET A 174 -10.58 19.87 5.38
C MET A 174 -10.69 18.46 5.98
N GLY A 175 -11.90 18.09 6.40
CA GLY A 175 -12.24 16.75 6.85
C GLY A 175 -12.17 15.72 5.73
N ILE A 176 -12.03 14.44 6.11
CA ILE A 176 -11.93 13.31 5.17
C ILE A 176 -13.23 13.10 4.37
N ASP A 177 -14.36 13.57 4.91
CA ASP A 177 -15.67 13.57 4.24
C ASP A 177 -15.86 14.79 3.30
N GLY A 178 -14.84 15.64 3.17
CA GLY A 178 -14.87 16.87 2.40
C GLY A 178 -15.57 18.04 3.10
N GLN A 179 -15.98 17.88 4.37
CA GLN A 179 -16.52 18.99 5.16
C GLN A 179 -15.39 19.69 5.91
N ASN A 180 -15.42 21.02 5.90
CA ASN A 180 -14.50 21.83 6.67
C ASN A 180 -14.83 21.74 8.17
N MET A 181 -13.80 21.69 8.99
CA MET A 181 -13.89 21.64 10.43
C MET A 181 -12.96 22.69 11.04
N ASP A 182 -13.51 23.53 11.89
CA ASP A 182 -12.72 24.50 12.65
C ASP A 182 -11.95 23.77 13.75
N PHE A 183 -10.71 24.20 14.01
CA PHE A 183 -9.88 23.72 15.10
C PHE A 183 -9.38 24.91 15.92
N SER A 184 -9.08 24.68 17.20
CA SER A 184 -8.53 25.73 18.05
C SER A 184 -7.01 25.72 18.01
N GLU A 185 -6.37 26.89 18.18
CA GLU A 185 -4.90 27.01 18.19
C GLU A 185 -4.21 26.11 19.25
N ASP A 186 -4.90 25.82 20.35
CA ASP A 186 -4.41 24.96 21.44
C ASP A 186 -4.58 23.46 21.15
N GLN A 187 -5.22 23.10 20.03
CA GLN A 187 -5.43 21.71 19.66
C GLN A 187 -4.12 21.07 19.22
N VAL A 188 -3.86 19.87 19.74
CA VAL A 188 -2.62 19.12 19.48
C VAL A 188 -2.92 17.78 18.83
N LEU A 189 -2.04 17.37 17.91
CA LEU A 189 -1.94 16.01 17.40
C LEU A 189 -1.11 15.18 18.38
N THR A 190 -1.70 14.12 18.92
CA THR A 190 -1.03 13.21 19.86
C THR A 190 -0.51 11.97 19.16
N ILE A 191 0.81 11.78 19.12
CA ILE A 191 1.48 10.65 18.48
C ILE A 191 1.89 9.63 19.56
N LYS A 192 1.26 8.46 19.55
CA LYS A 192 1.52 7.38 20.50
C LYS A 192 2.48 6.35 19.92
N TYR A 193 3.60 6.18 20.63
CA TYR A 193 4.52 5.07 20.52
C TYR A 193 4.34 4.13 21.71
N LYS A 194 5.03 2.99 21.70
CA LYS A 194 4.98 2.00 22.77
C LYS A 194 5.61 2.51 24.07
N ASP A 195 6.67 3.29 23.92
CA ASP A 195 7.58 3.76 24.96
C ASP A 195 7.32 5.22 25.37
N ARG A 196 6.77 6.04 24.47
CA ARG A 196 6.46 7.45 24.72
C ARG A 196 5.27 7.98 23.94
N THR A 197 4.88 9.20 24.24
CA THR A 197 3.90 9.97 23.49
C THR A 197 4.51 11.33 23.16
N GLU A 198 4.33 11.77 21.93
CA GLU A 198 4.72 13.08 21.43
C GLU A 198 3.47 13.87 21.07
N THR A 199 3.54 15.19 21.17
CA THR A 199 2.45 16.09 20.81
C THR A 199 2.99 17.16 19.87
N ILE A 200 2.24 17.44 18.82
CA ILE A 200 2.54 18.50 17.85
C ILE A 200 1.36 19.45 17.83
N SER A 201 1.63 20.76 17.90
CA SER A 201 0.59 21.77 17.77
C SER A 201 -0.02 21.75 16.37
N ILE A 202 -1.35 21.68 16.28
CA ILE A 202 -2.03 21.76 14.99
C ILE A 202 -1.93 23.18 14.44
N GLY A 203 -1.96 24.21 15.31
CA GLY A 203 -1.72 25.60 14.91
C GLY A 203 -0.33 25.80 14.30
N GLU A 204 0.72 25.24 14.88
CA GLU A 204 2.08 25.33 14.31
C GLU A 204 2.16 24.62 12.94
N LEU A 205 1.48 23.48 12.79
CA LEU A 205 1.39 22.79 11.50
C LEU A 205 0.61 23.61 10.46
N ALA A 206 -0.45 24.30 10.88
CA ALA A 206 -1.23 25.19 10.03
C ALA A 206 -0.37 26.35 9.55
N SER A 207 0.32 27.03 10.47
CA SER A 207 1.24 28.13 10.13
C SER A 207 2.29 27.66 9.13
N GLN A 208 2.96 26.53 9.37
CA GLN A 208 3.97 26.01 8.43
C GLN A 208 3.38 25.57 7.09
N ALA A 209 2.17 25.02 7.07
CA ALA A 209 1.54 24.53 5.84
C ALA A 209 1.00 25.66 4.97
N LEU A 210 0.45 26.71 5.60
CA LEU A 210 -0.09 27.90 4.93
C LEU A 210 1.00 28.92 4.60
N GLU A 211 2.17 28.79 5.21
CA GLU A 211 3.32 29.60 4.85
C GLU A 211 3.72 29.32 3.40
N ASN A 212 3.66 30.38 2.60
CA ASN A 212 4.04 30.31 1.20
C ASN A 212 5.57 30.22 1.09
N PRO A 213 6.11 29.32 0.25
CA PRO A 213 7.54 29.17 0.13
C PRO A 213 8.20 30.46 -0.37
N VAL A 214 9.47 30.64 -0.02
CA VAL A 214 10.31 31.71 -0.55
C VAL A 214 10.58 31.42 -2.03
N ALA A 215 10.59 32.44 -2.87
CA ALA A 215 10.85 32.27 -4.29
C ALA A 215 12.33 31.94 -4.54
N HIS A 216 12.61 31.07 -5.51
CA HIS A 216 13.95 30.92 -6.06
C HIS A 216 14.29 32.10 -6.95
N SER A 217 15.53 32.60 -6.85
CA SER A 217 15.97 33.78 -7.60
C SER A 217 16.01 33.57 -9.12
N GLU A 218 16.13 32.33 -9.59
CA GLU A 218 16.08 31.98 -11.01
C GLU A 218 14.65 32.02 -11.59
N ASP A 219 13.63 31.97 -10.73
CA ASP A 219 12.22 31.99 -11.13
C ASP A 219 11.59 33.38 -11.02
N VAL A 220 12.39 34.41 -10.70
CA VAL A 220 11.94 35.80 -10.48
C VAL A 220 12.70 36.75 -11.41
N GLU A 221 11.97 37.37 -12.33
CA GLU A 221 12.46 38.50 -13.12
C GLU A 221 12.30 39.79 -12.31
N MET A 222 13.43 40.42 -11.97
CA MET A 222 13.45 41.73 -11.30
C MET A 222 13.54 42.86 -12.33
N THR A 223 12.66 43.84 -12.23
CA THR A 223 12.68 45.07 -13.01
C THR A 223 12.81 46.28 -12.11
N LEU A 224 13.33 47.39 -12.65
CA LEU A 224 13.43 48.66 -11.95
C LEU A 224 12.84 49.76 -12.83
N GLU A 225 11.92 50.53 -12.26
CA GLU A 225 11.39 51.74 -12.88
C GLU A 225 11.54 52.93 -11.94
N LYS A 226 12.04 54.05 -12.45
CA LYS A 226 12.13 55.32 -11.72
C LYS A 226 11.19 56.34 -12.35
N ASP A 227 10.33 56.94 -11.55
CA ASP A 227 9.41 57.98 -12.00
C ASP A 227 10.03 59.39 -11.99
N ASP A 228 9.37 60.34 -12.64
CA ASP A 228 9.80 61.74 -12.72
C ASP A 228 9.82 62.46 -11.34
N LYS A 229 9.26 61.86 -10.29
CA LYS A 229 9.14 62.42 -8.95
C LYS A 229 10.20 61.90 -7.98
N GLY A 230 11.05 60.96 -8.42
CA GLY A 230 12.09 60.35 -7.59
C GLY A 230 11.65 59.06 -6.90
N THR A 231 10.47 58.54 -7.20
CA THR A 231 10.01 57.24 -6.71
C THR A 231 10.62 56.12 -7.56
N VAL A 232 11.30 55.18 -6.90
CA VAL A 232 11.88 53.99 -7.52
C VAL A 232 11.02 52.78 -7.16
N THR A 233 10.54 52.06 -8.18
CA THR A 233 9.75 50.84 -8.02
C THR A 233 10.54 49.64 -8.53
N LEU A 234 10.77 48.68 -7.65
CA LEU A 234 11.24 47.35 -8.00
C LEU A 234 10.03 46.46 -8.29
N GLY A 235 9.96 45.91 -9.50
CA GLY A 235 8.99 44.90 -9.88
C GLY A 235 9.61 43.51 -9.80
N PHE A 236 8.89 42.56 -9.24
CA PHE A 236 9.29 41.15 -9.17
C PHE A 236 8.22 40.34 -9.91
N PHE A 237 8.58 39.71 -11.02
CA PHE A 237 7.66 38.95 -11.85
C PHE A 237 8.03 37.47 -11.87
N PRO A 238 7.07 36.55 -11.68
CA PRO A 238 7.34 35.13 -11.74
C PRO A 238 7.56 34.68 -13.19
N GLU A 239 8.64 33.94 -13.44
CA GLU A 239 8.86 33.27 -14.73
C GLU A 239 7.98 32.01 -14.85
N LEU A 240 7.55 31.45 -13.73
CA LEU A 240 6.69 30.27 -13.65
C LEU A 240 5.21 30.62 -13.86
N MET A 241 4.54 29.90 -14.77
CA MET A 241 3.10 30.06 -14.96
C MET A 241 2.28 29.57 -13.75
N GLY A 242 1.27 30.34 -13.36
CA GLY A 242 0.38 30.00 -12.23
C GLY A 242 0.99 30.29 -10.85
N VAL A 243 2.08 31.05 -10.83
CA VAL A 243 2.69 31.59 -9.63
C VAL A 243 2.41 33.09 -9.60
N SER A 244 2.09 33.60 -8.41
CA SER A 244 2.07 35.02 -8.07
C SER A 244 3.12 35.29 -6.98
N LEU A 245 3.71 36.48 -6.98
CA LEU A 245 4.72 36.85 -5.98
C LEU A 245 4.16 37.86 -4.98
N LYS A 246 4.69 37.87 -3.75
CA LYS A 246 4.53 38.98 -2.81
C LYS A 246 5.85 39.34 -2.15
N VAL A 247 6.03 40.63 -1.90
CA VAL A 247 7.12 41.16 -1.09
C VAL A 247 6.65 41.20 0.37
N GLU A 248 7.47 40.66 1.27
CA GLU A 248 7.30 40.77 2.72
C GLU A 248 8.46 41.59 3.31
N ASP A 249 8.14 42.64 4.07
CA ASP A 249 9.15 43.41 4.82
C ASP A 249 9.58 42.62 6.07
N THR A 250 10.82 42.15 6.11
CA THR A 250 11.35 41.32 7.22
C THR A 250 12.28 42.07 8.17
N GLY A 251 12.67 43.29 7.82
CA GLY A 251 13.57 44.12 8.63
C GLY A 251 13.78 45.53 8.06
N GLU A 252 14.71 46.26 8.66
CA GLU A 252 15.14 47.56 8.13
C GLU A 252 15.93 47.36 6.84
N ASN A 253 15.37 47.80 5.71
CA ASN A 253 15.91 47.59 4.36
C ASN A 253 16.06 46.11 3.98
N GLN A 254 15.21 45.23 4.50
CA GLN A 254 15.24 43.81 4.20
C GLN A 254 13.86 43.34 3.73
N ILE A 255 13.82 42.75 2.54
CA ILE A 255 12.62 42.21 1.94
C ILE A 255 12.80 40.74 1.57
N LEU A 256 11.72 39.97 1.69
CA LEU A 256 11.66 38.56 1.34
C LEU A 256 10.63 38.37 0.22
N ILE A 257 11.03 37.67 -0.85
CA ILE A 257 10.14 37.38 -1.97
C ILE A 257 9.48 36.02 -1.76
N ARG A 258 8.16 35.99 -1.59
CA ARG A 258 7.37 34.75 -1.47
C ARG A 258 6.60 34.44 -2.73
N GLN A 259 6.46 33.15 -3.01
CA GLN A 259 5.69 32.65 -4.14
C GLN A 259 4.37 32.02 -3.69
N TYR A 260 3.29 32.36 -4.37
CA TYR A 260 1.93 31.91 -4.15
C TYR A 260 1.51 31.10 -5.37
N TYR A 261 0.83 29.98 -5.16
CA TYR A 261 0.28 29.19 -6.25
C TYR A 261 -1.19 29.55 -6.41
N ASP A 262 -1.57 29.98 -7.60
CA ASP A 262 -2.94 30.39 -7.87
C ASP A 262 -3.88 29.17 -7.78
N GLY A 263 -4.77 29.16 -6.79
CA GLY A 263 -5.94 28.27 -6.77
C GLY A 263 -6.99 28.72 -7.78
N GLU A 264 -8.05 27.94 -8.03
CA GLU A 264 -9.13 28.35 -8.97
C GLU A 264 -9.78 29.68 -8.55
N GLY A 265 -9.32 30.78 -9.15
CA GLY A 265 -9.72 32.17 -8.92
C GLY A 265 -8.85 33.09 -9.80
N GLU A 266 -9.39 34.21 -10.25
CA GLU A 266 -8.74 35.09 -11.25
C GLU A 266 -7.34 35.58 -10.82
N PRO A 267 -6.39 35.71 -11.76
CA PRO A 267 -5.04 36.21 -11.47
C PRO A 267 -5.12 37.66 -11.01
N VAL A 268 -4.88 37.87 -9.72
CA VAL A 268 -4.54 39.18 -9.16
C VAL A 268 -3.07 39.38 -9.51
N GLU A 269 -2.74 40.48 -10.20
CA GLU A 269 -1.38 40.87 -10.64
C GLU A 269 -0.26 39.91 -10.21
N ASN A 270 0.23 39.09 -11.15
CA ASN A 270 1.21 38.04 -10.82
C ASN A 270 2.54 38.58 -10.28
N GLY A 271 2.83 39.86 -10.49
CA GLY A 271 4.04 40.52 -10.01
C GLY A 271 3.87 41.16 -8.63
N ALA A 272 4.95 41.17 -7.86
CA ALA A 272 5.06 41.91 -6.61
C ALA A 272 5.82 43.22 -6.83
N PHE A 273 5.49 44.26 -6.08
CA PHE A 273 6.14 45.57 -6.22
C PHE A 273 6.65 46.07 -4.87
N TYR A 274 7.87 46.60 -4.87
CA TYR A 274 8.45 47.31 -3.73
C TYR A 274 8.83 48.72 -4.16
N THR A 275 8.43 49.73 -3.40
CA THR A 275 8.60 51.13 -3.78
C THR A 275 9.40 51.89 -2.74
N VAL A 276 10.39 52.64 -3.21
CA VAL A 276 11.22 53.54 -2.40
C VAL A 276 11.02 54.97 -2.90
N ASP A 277 10.53 55.84 -2.02
CA ASP A 277 10.34 57.26 -2.32
C ASP A 277 11.58 58.06 -1.94
N PHE A 278 12.38 58.48 -2.92
CA PHE A 278 13.52 59.36 -2.67
C PHE A 278 13.11 60.84 -2.67
N ILE A 279 13.54 61.57 -1.64
CA ILE A 279 13.41 63.03 -1.56
C ILE A 279 14.62 63.69 -2.26
N ASP A 280 15.80 63.11 -2.03
CA ASP A 280 17.06 63.42 -2.71
C ASP A 280 17.96 62.17 -2.70
N GLU A 281 19.19 62.29 -3.22
CA GLU A 281 20.14 61.19 -3.35
C GLU A 281 20.49 60.47 -2.02
N ASN A 282 20.32 61.14 -0.88
CA ASN A 282 20.71 60.62 0.42
C ASN A 282 19.52 60.55 1.40
N THR A 283 18.29 60.77 0.95
CA THR A 283 17.13 60.84 1.85
C THR A 283 15.92 60.15 1.24
N ILE A 284 15.37 59.16 1.97
CA ILE A 284 14.14 58.46 1.59
C ILE A 284 12.99 58.79 2.53
N ARG A 285 11.77 58.64 2.02
CA ARG A 285 10.53 58.69 2.79
C ARG A 285 10.05 57.27 3.10
N LEU A 286 9.83 56.99 4.38
CA LEU A 286 9.28 55.73 4.86
C LEU A 286 7.75 55.69 4.73
N SER A 287 7.16 54.50 4.84
CA SER A 287 5.72 54.27 4.72
C SER A 287 4.88 54.99 5.79
N ASP A 288 5.46 55.30 6.95
CA ASP A 288 4.83 56.10 8.01
C ASP A 288 4.90 57.63 7.77
N GLY A 289 5.52 58.04 6.65
CA GLY A 289 5.70 59.42 6.23
C GLY A 289 6.91 60.12 6.85
N THR A 290 7.72 59.42 7.66
CA THR A 290 8.97 59.97 8.20
C THR A 290 10.10 59.96 7.16
N GLU A 291 11.09 60.83 7.34
CA GLU A 291 12.24 60.96 6.46
C GLU A 291 13.46 60.32 7.13
N ARG A 292 14.24 59.56 6.36
CA ARG A 292 15.46 58.89 6.81
C ARG A 292 16.63 59.29 5.92
N GLU A 293 17.70 59.79 6.55
CA GLU A 293 18.99 59.98 5.89
C GLU A 293 19.67 58.62 5.69
N LEU A 294 20.15 58.38 4.49
CA LEU A 294 20.87 57.18 4.07
C LEU A 294 22.37 57.35 4.29
N SER A 295 23.01 56.29 4.76
CA SER A 295 24.47 56.18 4.81
C SER A 295 25.03 55.60 3.50
N GLN A 296 26.32 55.80 3.22
CA GLN A 296 26.98 55.20 2.04
C GLN A 296 27.02 53.66 2.08
N ASP A 297 26.85 53.09 3.27
CA ASP A 297 26.84 51.65 3.48
C ASP A 297 25.41 51.08 3.53
N ASP A 298 24.38 51.92 3.37
CA ASP A 298 22.98 51.46 3.37
C ASP A 298 22.68 50.74 2.06
N VAL A 299 22.21 49.51 2.19
CA VAL A 299 21.78 48.64 1.09
C VAL A 299 20.37 48.12 1.35
N LEU A 300 19.63 47.86 0.27
CA LEU A 300 18.42 47.06 0.28
C LEU A 300 18.82 45.59 0.08
N THR A 301 18.48 44.75 1.05
CA THR A 301 18.72 43.31 1.03
C THR A 301 17.45 42.58 0.57
N ILE A 302 17.57 41.83 -0.51
CA ILE A 302 16.49 41.03 -1.12
C ILE A 302 16.80 39.55 -0.88
N GLU A 303 15.91 38.86 -0.17
CA GLU A 303 16.07 37.45 0.16
C GLU A 303 15.25 36.54 -0.77
N TYR A 304 15.94 35.55 -1.33
CA TYR A 304 15.41 34.42 -2.07
C TYR A 304 15.75 33.11 -1.34
N GLU A 305 15.16 31.99 -1.74
CA GLU A 305 15.42 30.68 -1.09
C GLU A 305 16.88 30.24 -1.28
N ASP A 306 17.46 30.53 -2.44
CA ASP A 306 18.79 30.08 -2.86
C ASP A 306 19.91 31.10 -2.62
N LYS A 307 19.58 32.39 -2.50
CA LYS A 307 20.58 33.48 -2.35
C LYS A 307 19.99 34.76 -1.74
N THR A 308 20.89 35.66 -1.39
CA THR A 308 20.58 37.04 -1.01
C THR A 308 21.22 37.98 -2.03
N GLU A 309 20.44 38.95 -2.52
CA GLU A 309 20.94 40.05 -3.35
C GLU A 309 20.95 41.35 -2.55
N GLU A 310 21.97 42.18 -2.75
CA GLU A 310 22.08 43.50 -2.11
C GLU A 310 22.17 44.57 -3.19
N ILE A 311 21.34 45.62 -3.08
CA ILE A 311 21.36 46.77 -3.99
C ILE A 311 21.62 48.02 -3.15
N SER A 312 22.63 48.80 -3.51
CA SER A 312 22.88 50.06 -2.81
C SER A 312 21.76 51.07 -3.11
N PHE A 313 21.42 51.92 -2.13
CA PHE A 313 20.43 52.97 -2.39
C PHE A 313 20.92 53.98 -3.44
N SER A 314 22.23 54.14 -3.61
CA SER A 314 22.80 54.90 -4.72
C SER A 314 22.49 54.28 -6.08
N ASP A 315 22.62 52.96 -6.22
CA ASP A 315 22.32 52.27 -7.48
C ASP A 315 20.82 52.33 -7.79
N LEU A 316 19.97 52.19 -6.76
CA LEU A 316 18.51 52.38 -6.88
C LEU A 316 18.18 53.80 -7.36
N TRP A 317 18.85 54.81 -6.81
CA TRP A 317 18.66 56.20 -7.22
C TRP A 317 19.13 56.44 -8.67
N GLU A 318 20.23 55.84 -9.10
CA GLU A 318 20.72 55.92 -10.48
C GLU A 318 19.89 55.07 -11.46
N GLY A 319 19.07 54.15 -10.94
CA GLY A 319 18.20 53.27 -11.70
C GLY A 319 18.94 52.09 -12.35
N SER A 320 19.98 51.58 -11.68
CA SER A 320 20.79 50.45 -12.15
C SER A 320 20.56 49.22 -11.28
N LEU A 321 20.46 48.03 -11.89
CA LEU A 321 20.35 46.76 -11.18
C LEU A 321 21.73 46.11 -11.01
N PRO A 322 21.92 45.28 -9.97
CA PRO A 322 23.17 44.53 -9.79
C PRO A 322 23.40 43.60 -10.98
N GLY A 323 24.49 43.83 -11.71
CA GLY A 323 24.83 43.08 -12.93
C GLY A 323 24.71 43.86 -14.23
N ASP A 324 24.16 45.08 -14.20
CA ASP A 324 24.26 46.07 -15.27
C ASP A 324 25.70 46.58 -15.39
N VAL A 325 26.62 45.71 -15.83
CA VAL A 325 27.95 46.15 -16.25
C VAL A 325 27.74 47.01 -17.48
N GLN A 326 27.89 48.32 -17.34
CA GLN A 326 28.11 49.21 -18.46
C GLN A 326 29.34 48.70 -19.22
N GLU A 327 29.13 47.97 -20.32
CA GLU A 327 30.17 47.77 -21.34
C GLU A 327 30.51 49.15 -21.92
N GLY A 328 31.54 49.77 -21.34
CA GLY A 328 32.15 51.02 -21.82
C GLY A 328 33.05 50.84 -23.04
#